data_AF-A0A7S0A6S4-F1
#
_entry.id   AF-A0A7S0A6S4-F1
#
_cell.length_a   1.000
_cell.length_b   1.000
_cell.length_c   1.000
_cell.angle_alpha   90.00
_cell.angle_beta   90.00
_cell.angle_gamma   90.00
#
_symmetry.space_group_name_H-M   'P 1'
#
loop_
_entity.id
_entity.type
_entity.pdbx_description
1 polymer ?
#
loop_
_entity_poly.entity_id
_entity_poly.type
_entity_poly.pdbx_seq_one_letter_code
_entity_poly.pdbx_strand_id
1 'polypeptide(L)'
;TTHGCSVSIGHSCKGPELTRWNWQEEVSCPAAAATLEAVRRDDARASVMELLDAPEEEGSLLALVRSTTPMEEVLKCGGGDCPTPSTADASEDSDGAEAGRAPAPEEVLLLAVKRGLAGIWYGGMGETYRFRFGTGVEWTCTRHGPNGTRTFDATYDGDNAVIWWGTNGAYYFSASQAAEEPDELRMYAVDDHHMQQPKFVWHRRGCSPGSSAEAEPPVAGPRPAKGSAGVAASSPGTCLATGKHSDSTAAALRGPAKKAAPTGPKNLAEVALAEAEA
;
A
#
# COMPACT_ATOMS: atom_id res chain seq x y z
N THR A 1 -5.41 8.93 40.78
CA THR A 1 -6.06 9.35 39.52
C THR A 1 -5.26 8.77 38.37
N THR A 2 -5.84 7.86 37.59
CA THR A 2 -5.19 7.33 36.38
C THR A 2 -5.44 8.33 35.25
N HIS A 3 -4.43 9.12 34.94
CA HIS A 3 -4.49 10.23 33.99
C HIS A 3 -4.49 9.75 32.53
N GLY A 4 -5.56 9.11 32.05
CA GLY A 4 -5.77 8.81 30.62
C GLY A 4 -4.74 7.90 29.92
N CYS A 5 -3.65 7.52 30.57
CA CYS A 5 -2.53 6.80 29.97
C CYS A 5 -2.78 5.30 29.78
N SER A 6 -3.82 4.75 30.41
CA SER A 6 -4.08 3.32 30.39
C SER A 6 -5.56 3.00 30.39
N VAL A 7 -5.92 1.92 29.70
CA VAL A 7 -7.25 1.34 29.68
C VAL A 7 -7.24 0.06 30.52
N SER A 8 -8.07 0.02 31.56
CA SER A 8 -8.31 -1.19 32.35
C SER A 8 -9.37 -2.05 31.65
N ILE A 9 -9.09 -3.33 31.50
CA ILE A 9 -9.99 -4.31 30.89
C ILE A 9 -10.46 -5.26 31.97
N GLY A 10 -11.78 -5.40 32.11
CA GLY A 10 -12.41 -6.31 33.06
C GLY A 10 -13.76 -6.80 32.54
N HIS A 11 -14.28 -7.89 33.11
CA HIS A 11 -15.58 -8.43 32.72
C HIS A 11 -16.75 -7.49 33.07
N SER A 12 -16.55 -6.57 34.02
CA SER A 12 -17.55 -5.61 34.47
C SER A 12 -16.85 -4.42 35.16
N CYS A 13 -17.48 -3.25 35.17
CA CYS A 13 -16.98 -2.06 35.87
C CYS A 13 -16.87 -2.21 37.39
N LYS A 14 -17.51 -3.25 37.97
CA LYS A 14 -17.42 -3.61 39.40
C LYS A 14 -16.61 -4.88 39.65
N GLY A 15 -16.13 -5.54 38.60
CA GLY A 15 -15.36 -6.78 38.70
C GLY A 15 -13.86 -6.50 38.93
N PRO A 16 -13.08 -7.55 39.25
CA PRO A 16 -11.63 -7.43 39.27
C PRO A 16 -11.11 -7.07 37.87
N GLU A 17 -10.10 -6.21 37.83
CA GLU A 17 -9.35 -5.88 36.62
C GLU A 17 -8.62 -7.13 36.13
N LEU A 18 -8.82 -7.50 34.86
CA LEU A 18 -8.12 -8.63 34.24
C LEU A 18 -6.74 -8.22 33.77
N THR A 19 -6.67 -7.09 33.07
CA THR A 19 -5.43 -6.55 32.54
C THR A 19 -5.55 -5.04 32.37
N ARG A 20 -4.40 -4.38 32.27
CA ARG A 20 -4.27 -2.96 32.00
C ARG A 20 -3.45 -2.78 30.75
N TRP A 21 -4.02 -2.15 29.74
CA TRP A 21 -3.29 -1.77 28.55
C TRP A 21 -2.77 -0.34 28.69
N ASN A 22 -1.45 -0.16 28.60
CA ASN A 22 -0.79 1.14 28.64
C ASN A 22 -0.37 1.52 27.22
N TRP A 23 -1.07 2.47 26.60
CA TRP A 23 -0.79 2.83 25.21
C TRP A 23 0.57 3.53 25.05
N GLN A 24 1.13 4.13 26.11
CA GLN A 24 2.45 4.76 26.03
C GLN A 24 3.57 3.74 25.82
N GLU A 25 3.46 2.56 26.44
CA GLU A 25 4.44 1.47 26.27
C GLU A 25 4.42 0.96 24.83
N GLU A 26 3.24 0.83 24.23
CA GLU A 26 3.07 0.35 22.85
C GLU A 26 3.54 1.38 21.81
N VAL A 27 3.29 2.67 22.06
CA VAL A 27 3.62 3.77 21.13
C VAL A 27 5.05 4.28 21.33
N SER A 28 5.88 3.63 22.17
CA SER A 28 7.28 3.96 22.43
C SER A 28 8.21 3.64 21.24
N CYS A 29 7.88 4.16 20.06
CA CYS A 29 8.75 4.21 18.90
C CYS A 29 9.47 5.57 18.86
N PRO A 30 10.79 5.64 18.59
CA PRO A 30 11.51 6.91 18.48
C PRO A 30 10.91 7.89 17.48
N ALA A 31 10.26 7.39 16.42
CA ALA A 31 9.56 8.21 15.44
C ALA A 31 8.30 8.90 15.99
N ALA A 32 7.74 8.41 17.11
CA ALA A 32 6.52 8.91 17.73
C ALA A 32 6.78 9.88 18.90
N ALA A 33 8.06 10.23 19.17
CA ALA A 33 8.41 11.07 20.32
C ALA A 33 7.72 12.45 20.30
N ALA A 34 7.62 13.08 19.13
CA ALA A 34 6.94 14.37 18.98
C ALA A 34 5.42 14.26 19.22
N THR A 35 4.80 13.19 18.72
CA THR A 35 3.38 12.90 18.92
C THR A 35 3.08 12.61 20.39
N LEU A 36 3.95 11.83 21.06
CA LEU A 36 3.81 11.54 22.50
C LEU A 36 3.90 12.81 23.35
N GLU A 37 4.78 13.74 22.99
CA GLU A 37 4.90 15.02 23.69
C GLU A 37 3.68 15.92 23.47
N ALA A 38 3.07 15.88 22.27
CA ALA A 38 1.81 16.58 22.00
C ALA A 38 0.67 16.02 22.86
N VAL A 39 0.52 14.69 22.93
CA VAL A 39 -0.52 14.06 23.77
C VAL A 39 -0.31 14.38 25.25
N ARG A 40 0.94 14.35 25.75
CA ARG A 40 1.24 14.74 27.14
C ARG A 40 0.89 16.19 27.43
N ARG A 41 1.13 17.10 26.47
CA ARG A 41 0.77 18.51 26.61
C ARG A 41 -0.74 18.68 26.70
N ASP A 42 -1.49 17.93 25.91
CA ASP A 42 -2.96 17.96 25.92
C ASP A 42 -3.54 17.33 27.19
N ASP A 43 -2.98 16.22 27.68
CA ASP A 43 -3.35 15.59 28.96
C ASP A 43 -3.05 16.50 30.18
N ALA A 44 -2.08 17.41 30.06
CA ALA A 44 -1.76 18.37 31.11
C ALA A 44 -2.73 19.56 31.18
N ARG A 45 -3.62 19.73 30.19
CA ARG A 45 -4.59 20.83 30.17
C ARG A 45 -5.71 20.57 31.17
N ALA A 46 -6.07 21.60 31.92
CA ALA A 46 -7.04 21.48 33.01
C ALA A 46 -8.49 21.60 32.51
N SER A 47 -8.69 22.12 31.30
CA SER A 47 -10.02 22.33 30.72
C SER A 47 -10.07 22.04 29.23
N VAL A 48 -11.25 21.65 28.76
CA VAL A 48 -11.50 21.39 27.33
C VAL A 48 -11.34 22.66 26.49
N MET A 49 -11.56 23.84 27.06
CA MET A 49 -11.38 25.11 26.35
C MET A 49 -9.92 25.37 26.01
N GLU A 50 -8.98 24.89 26.82
CA GLU A 50 -7.56 24.99 26.53
C GLU A 50 -7.17 24.08 25.36
N LEU A 51 -7.90 23.00 25.03
CA LEU A 51 -7.60 22.14 23.87
C LEU A 51 -7.88 22.82 22.52
N LEU A 52 -8.62 23.93 22.51
CA LEU A 52 -8.95 24.67 21.28
C LEU A 52 -7.78 25.48 20.72
N ASP A 53 -6.75 25.74 21.53
CA ASP A 53 -5.53 26.45 21.13
C ASP A 53 -4.44 25.48 20.60
N ALA A 54 -4.82 24.28 20.14
CA ALA A 54 -3.89 23.45 19.39
C ALA A 54 -3.46 24.24 18.13
N PRO A 55 -2.15 24.44 17.89
CA PRO A 55 -1.72 25.14 16.68
C PRO A 55 -2.35 24.43 15.48
N GLU A 56 -2.95 25.20 14.57
CA GLU A 56 -3.35 24.70 13.26
C GLU A 56 -2.06 24.32 12.51
N GLU A 57 -1.43 23.21 12.88
CA GLU A 57 -0.34 22.66 12.11
C GLU A 57 -0.93 22.23 10.77
N GLU A 58 -0.27 22.65 9.69
CA GLU A 58 -0.68 22.49 8.28
C GLU A 58 -0.81 21.02 7.84
N GLY A 59 -0.68 20.05 8.75
CA GLY A 59 -0.93 18.63 8.56
C GLY A 59 -2.22 18.10 9.18
N SER A 60 -3.05 18.93 9.81
CA SER A 60 -4.33 18.50 10.36
C SER A 60 -5.27 18.00 9.25
N LEU A 61 -5.83 16.81 9.43
CA LEU A 61 -6.71 16.15 8.44
C LEU A 61 -7.93 17.03 8.09
N LEU A 62 -8.38 17.86 9.04
CA LEU A 62 -9.43 18.88 8.83
C LEU A 62 -8.96 20.06 7.95
N ALA A 63 -7.67 20.42 7.99
CA ALA A 63 -7.09 21.42 7.10
C ALA A 63 -6.98 20.89 5.66
N LEU A 64 -6.76 19.59 5.48
CA LEU A 64 -6.78 18.95 4.16
C LEU A 64 -8.19 18.95 3.54
N VAL A 65 -9.22 18.77 4.36
CA VAL A 65 -10.64 18.87 3.93
C VAL A 65 -11.06 20.31 3.63
N ARG A 66 -10.46 21.31 4.27
CA ARG A 66 -10.72 22.73 3.98
C ARG A 66 -9.94 23.27 2.78
N SER A 67 -8.83 22.65 2.41
CA SER A 67 -7.99 23.06 1.27
C SER A 67 -8.42 22.48 -0.08
N THR A 68 -9.47 21.65 -0.10
CA THR A 68 -10.21 21.36 -1.35
C THR A 68 -11.15 22.52 -1.66
N THR A 69 -10.59 23.64 -2.11
CA THR A 69 -11.37 24.68 -2.78
C THR A 69 -11.99 24.10 -4.06
N PRO A 70 -13.30 24.23 -4.28
CA PRO A 70 -13.89 23.94 -5.58
C PRO A 70 -13.36 24.97 -6.57
N MET A 71 -12.83 24.51 -7.71
CA MET A 71 -12.64 25.36 -8.87
C MET A 71 -14.04 25.76 -9.38
N GLU A 72 -14.60 26.83 -8.82
CA GLU A 72 -15.61 27.62 -9.50
C GLU A 72 -14.91 28.50 -10.54
N GLU A 73 -14.74 27.97 -11.75
CA GLU A 73 -14.59 28.82 -12.93
C GLU A 73 -15.89 28.85 -13.74
N VAL A 74 -16.56 29.99 -13.61
CA VAL A 74 -17.10 30.79 -14.72
C VAL A 74 -18.09 30.10 -15.65
N LEU A 75 -19.38 30.17 -15.28
CA LEU A 75 -20.44 30.38 -16.27
C LEU A 75 -21.24 31.64 -15.91
N LYS A 76 -20.81 32.74 -16.53
CA LYS A 76 -21.50 34.02 -16.61
C LYS A 76 -22.67 33.88 -17.60
N CYS A 77 -23.84 33.46 -17.11
CA CYS A 77 -25.08 33.56 -17.87
C CYS A 77 -25.86 34.81 -17.44
N GLY A 78 -26.10 35.68 -18.41
CA GLY A 78 -26.72 36.99 -18.23
C GLY A 78 -28.18 36.91 -17.80
N GLY A 79 -28.58 37.93 -17.04
CA GLY A 79 -29.95 38.12 -16.58
C GLY A 79 -30.93 38.35 -17.72
N GLY A 80 -32.05 37.66 -17.63
CA GLY A 80 -33.29 37.95 -18.36
C GLY A 80 -34.44 37.74 -17.40
N ASP A 81 -35.08 38.84 -17.00
CA ASP A 81 -36.28 38.88 -16.18
C ASP A 81 -37.44 38.15 -16.87
N CYS A 82 -38.00 37.13 -16.20
CA CYS A 82 -39.29 36.55 -16.55
C CYS A 82 -40.15 36.46 -15.28
N PRO A 83 -41.12 37.36 -15.08
CA PRO A 83 -42.07 37.28 -13.97
C PRO A 83 -43.31 36.51 -14.42
N THR A 84 -43.55 35.31 -13.88
CA THR A 84 -44.91 34.90 -13.49
C THR A 84 -44.90 33.65 -12.60
N PRO A 85 -45.63 33.66 -11.47
CA PRO A 85 -45.71 32.57 -10.51
C PRO A 85 -46.90 31.65 -10.79
N SER A 86 -46.77 30.33 -10.60
CA SER A 86 -47.85 29.50 -10.04
C SER A 86 -47.44 28.05 -9.75
N THR A 87 -47.38 27.75 -8.45
CA THR A 87 -47.93 26.58 -7.74
C THR A 87 -47.75 25.14 -8.26
N ALA A 88 -47.05 24.38 -7.39
CA ALA A 88 -47.28 22.99 -6.99
C ALA A 88 -46.82 21.85 -7.93
N ASP A 89 -45.58 21.39 -7.70
CA ASP A 89 -45.34 20.00 -7.28
C ASP A 89 -44.01 19.93 -6.52
N ALA A 90 -44.02 19.16 -5.42
CA ALA A 90 -43.03 19.18 -4.35
C ALA A 90 -41.66 18.63 -4.80
N SER A 91 -40.65 19.50 -4.77
CA SER A 91 -39.24 19.15 -4.88
C SER A 91 -38.65 19.05 -3.47
N GLU A 92 -39.13 18.07 -2.70
CA GLU A 92 -38.69 17.80 -1.34
C GLU A 92 -37.51 16.82 -1.35
N ASP A 93 -36.40 17.28 -0.79
CA ASP A 93 -35.44 16.56 0.05
C ASP A 93 -34.87 15.24 -0.50
N SER A 94 -33.57 15.08 -0.65
CA SER A 94 -32.60 15.28 0.41
C SER A 94 -31.23 15.04 -0.22
N ASP A 95 -30.35 16.04 -0.18
CA ASP A 95 -28.90 15.82 -0.18
C ASP A 95 -28.59 15.00 1.07
N GLY A 96 -28.88 13.71 0.97
CA GLY A 96 -28.77 12.74 2.03
C GLY A 96 -27.32 12.66 2.41
N ALA A 97 -27.00 13.26 3.56
CA ALA A 97 -25.76 13.05 4.24
C ALA A 97 -25.48 11.54 4.27
N GLU A 98 -24.49 11.07 3.49
CA GLU A 98 -23.81 9.78 3.68
C GLU A 98 -23.03 9.74 5.02
N ALA A 99 -23.51 10.47 6.02
CA ALA A 99 -23.01 10.46 7.37
C ALA A 99 -23.57 9.22 8.08
N GLY A 100 -22.95 8.07 7.85
CA GLY A 100 -23.09 6.93 8.76
C GLY A 100 -23.30 5.55 8.15
N ARG A 101 -23.15 5.37 6.82
CA ARG A 101 -23.08 4.00 6.30
C ARG A 101 -21.79 3.36 6.83
N ALA A 102 -21.94 2.25 7.57
CA ALA A 102 -20.79 1.45 7.98
C ALA A 102 -20.04 0.99 6.71
N PRO A 103 -18.70 1.11 6.68
CA PRO A 103 -17.92 0.75 5.50
C PRO A 103 -18.12 -0.71 5.15
N ALA A 104 -18.19 -1.01 3.86
CA ALA A 104 -18.28 -2.40 3.42
C ALA A 104 -17.02 -3.17 3.86
N PRO A 105 -17.11 -4.48 4.16
CA PRO A 105 -15.94 -5.27 4.57
C PRO A 105 -14.78 -5.17 3.57
N GLU A 106 -15.09 -5.06 2.27
CA GLU A 106 -14.11 -4.87 1.20
C GLU A 106 -13.39 -3.52 1.29
N GLU A 107 -14.10 -2.45 1.65
CA GLU A 107 -13.49 -1.12 1.85
C GLU A 107 -12.55 -1.13 3.05
N VAL A 108 -12.92 -1.84 4.13
CA VAL A 108 -12.06 -2.01 5.31
C VAL A 108 -10.79 -2.76 4.94
N LEU A 109 -10.90 -3.86 4.17
CA LEU A 109 -9.74 -4.61 3.69
C LEU A 109 -8.87 -3.73 2.77
N LEU A 110 -9.47 -3.00 1.83
CA LEU A 110 -8.76 -2.13 0.91
C LEU A 110 -7.96 -1.04 1.64
N LEU A 111 -8.55 -0.45 2.69
CA LEU A 111 -7.86 0.51 3.55
C LEU A 111 -6.70 -0.12 4.32
N ALA A 112 -6.91 -1.33 4.86
CA ALA A 112 -5.86 -2.08 5.54
C ALA A 112 -4.70 -2.42 4.61
N VAL A 113 -4.99 -2.84 3.38
CA VAL A 113 -4.01 -3.08 2.31
C VAL A 113 -3.25 -1.82 1.96
N LYS A 114 -3.94 -0.69 1.74
CA LYS A 114 -3.27 0.60 1.42
C LYS A 114 -2.30 1.00 2.52
N ARG A 115 -2.72 0.86 3.78
CA ARG A 115 -1.85 1.08 4.95
C ARG A 115 -0.67 0.11 4.97
N GLY A 116 -0.94 -1.16 4.72
CA GLY A 116 0.05 -2.23 4.65
C GLY A 116 1.07 -2.00 3.55
N LEU A 117 0.70 -1.47 2.39
CA LEU A 117 1.59 -1.18 1.27
C LEU A 117 2.27 0.20 1.34
N ALA A 118 1.80 1.11 2.18
CA ALA A 118 2.34 2.47 2.29
C ALA A 118 3.76 2.46 2.87
N GLY A 119 4.73 3.01 2.16
CA GLY A 119 6.11 3.08 2.64
C GLY A 119 7.14 2.87 1.52
N ILE A 120 8.33 2.42 1.90
CA ILE A 120 9.38 2.01 0.98
C ILE A 120 9.64 0.52 1.19
N TRP A 121 9.47 -0.24 0.13
CA TRP A 121 9.74 -1.67 0.06
C TRP A 121 11.09 -1.91 -0.62
N TYR A 122 11.82 -2.94 -0.20
CA TYR A 122 13.15 -3.25 -0.69
C TYR A 122 13.13 -4.63 -1.35
N GLY A 123 13.54 -4.69 -2.61
CA GLY A 123 13.72 -5.95 -3.32
C GLY A 123 15.10 -6.55 -3.10
N GLY A 124 15.29 -7.81 -3.54
CA GLY A 124 16.53 -8.56 -3.33
C GLY A 124 17.77 -8.04 -4.07
N MET A 125 17.60 -7.14 -5.06
CA MET A 125 18.71 -6.61 -5.88
C MET A 125 19.05 -5.14 -5.55
N GLY A 126 18.77 -4.67 -4.33
CA GLY A 126 19.04 -3.29 -3.91
C GLY A 126 18.10 -2.24 -4.53
N GLU A 127 17.05 -2.71 -5.20
CA GLU A 127 15.96 -1.89 -5.73
C GLU A 127 14.96 -1.55 -4.63
N THR A 128 14.33 -0.39 -4.74
CA THR A 128 13.30 0.09 -3.82
C THR A 128 12.01 0.36 -4.55
N TYR A 129 10.88 0.16 -3.88
CA TYR A 129 9.55 0.24 -4.44
C TYR A 129 8.67 1.11 -3.57
N ARG A 130 7.90 2.00 -4.19
CA ARG A 130 6.96 2.89 -3.51
C ARG A 130 5.62 2.91 -4.22
N PHE A 131 4.57 2.59 -3.49
CA PHE A 131 3.19 2.68 -3.97
C PHE A 131 2.65 4.11 -3.84
N ARG A 132 1.89 4.53 -4.84
CA ARG A 132 1.04 5.73 -4.83
C ARG A 132 -0.39 5.30 -5.09
N PHE A 133 -1.26 5.60 -4.15
CA PHE A 133 -2.66 5.20 -4.16
C PHE A 133 -3.52 6.29 -4.81
N GLY A 134 -4.33 5.92 -5.80
CA GLY A 134 -5.37 6.78 -6.35
C GLY A 134 -6.69 6.69 -5.57
N THR A 135 -7.70 7.40 -6.08
CA THR A 135 -9.10 7.32 -5.64
C THR A 135 -9.74 6.03 -6.15
N GLY A 136 -9.40 4.89 -5.55
CA GLY A 136 -10.00 3.60 -5.90
C GLY A 136 -9.04 2.42 -5.74
N VAL A 137 -9.17 1.48 -6.66
CA VAL A 137 -8.46 0.19 -6.72
C VAL A 137 -7.24 0.20 -7.64
N GLU A 138 -7.05 1.26 -8.43
CA GLU A 138 -5.89 1.43 -9.32
C GLU A 138 -4.81 2.27 -8.64
N TRP A 139 -3.61 1.71 -8.58
CA TRP A 139 -2.43 2.29 -7.95
C TRP A 139 -1.23 2.27 -8.89
N THR A 140 -0.21 3.05 -8.56
CA THR A 140 1.06 3.02 -9.28
C THR A 140 2.20 2.67 -8.32
N CYS A 141 3.12 1.82 -8.76
CA CYS A 141 4.30 1.43 -8.01
C CYS A 141 5.55 1.90 -8.75
N THR A 142 6.31 2.81 -8.12
CA THR A 142 7.56 3.31 -8.67
C THR A 142 8.72 2.51 -8.10
N ARG A 143 9.50 1.89 -8.99
CA ARG A 143 10.73 1.19 -8.66
C ARG A 143 11.93 2.09 -8.93
N HIS A 144 12.80 2.26 -7.95
CA HIS A 144 14.10 2.91 -8.08
C HIS A 144 15.22 1.87 -7.94
N GLY A 145 16.17 1.86 -8.86
CA GLY A 145 17.33 0.98 -8.81
C GLY A 145 18.52 1.54 -9.60
N PRO A 146 19.62 0.77 -9.72
CA PRO A 146 20.83 1.20 -10.44
C PRO A 146 20.57 1.47 -11.93
N ASN A 147 19.57 0.80 -12.51
CA ASN A 147 19.16 0.95 -13.91
C ASN A 147 18.16 2.10 -14.13
N GLY A 148 17.98 2.98 -13.15
CA GLY A 148 17.05 4.11 -13.19
C GLY A 148 15.71 3.82 -12.51
N THR A 149 14.73 4.64 -12.86
CA THR A 149 13.38 4.62 -12.26
C THR A 149 12.37 4.08 -13.26
N ARG A 150 11.51 3.15 -12.84
CA ARG A 150 10.43 2.58 -13.66
C ARG A 150 9.12 2.53 -12.88
N THR A 151 8.01 2.86 -13.53
CA THR A 151 6.67 2.78 -12.94
C THR A 151 5.94 1.55 -13.46
N PHE A 152 5.16 0.93 -12.58
CA PHE A 152 4.30 -0.20 -12.86
C PHE A 152 2.91 0.10 -12.34
N ASP A 153 1.89 -0.39 -13.03
CA ASP A 153 0.52 -0.32 -12.57
C ASP A 153 0.24 -1.46 -11.58
N ALA A 154 -0.65 -1.19 -10.63
CA ALA A 154 -1.18 -2.17 -9.71
C ALA A 154 -2.69 -2.01 -9.57
N THR A 155 -3.41 -3.12 -9.46
CA THR A 155 -4.87 -3.11 -9.38
C THR A 155 -5.34 -4.10 -8.33
N TYR A 156 -6.18 -3.64 -7.40
CA TYR A 156 -6.86 -4.51 -6.45
C TYR A 156 -8.07 -5.17 -7.10
N ASP A 157 -8.16 -6.50 -6.98
CA ASP A 157 -9.26 -7.33 -7.40
C ASP A 157 -10.03 -7.83 -6.17
N GLY A 158 -11.19 -7.21 -5.92
CA GLY A 158 -12.03 -7.47 -4.76
C GLY A 158 -12.65 -8.86 -4.73
N ASP A 159 -12.90 -9.44 -5.90
CA ASP A 159 -13.55 -10.76 -6.01
C ASP A 159 -12.62 -11.88 -5.54
N ASN A 160 -11.33 -11.75 -5.86
CA ASN A 160 -10.30 -12.74 -5.52
C ASN A 160 -9.44 -12.33 -4.31
N ALA A 161 -9.63 -11.12 -3.78
CA ALA A 161 -8.80 -10.52 -2.72
C ALA A 161 -7.29 -10.57 -3.06
N VAL A 162 -6.93 -10.28 -4.30
CA VAL A 162 -5.54 -10.21 -4.78
C VAL A 162 -5.21 -8.85 -5.38
N ILE A 163 -3.93 -8.53 -5.44
CA ILE A 163 -3.43 -7.31 -6.07
C ILE A 163 -2.54 -7.72 -7.24
N TRP A 164 -2.97 -7.35 -8.43
CA TRP A 164 -2.21 -7.54 -9.67
C TRP A 164 -1.16 -6.44 -9.79
N TRP A 165 0.05 -6.79 -10.24
CA TRP A 165 1.17 -5.87 -10.39
C TRP A 165 2.02 -6.19 -11.62
N GLY A 166 2.62 -5.15 -12.20
CA GLY A 166 3.61 -5.28 -13.26
C GLY A 166 3.02 -5.09 -14.66
N THR A 167 3.82 -5.38 -15.69
CA THR A 167 3.35 -5.21 -17.07
C THR A 167 2.30 -6.27 -17.39
N ASN A 168 1.08 -5.85 -17.74
CA ASN A 168 -0.06 -6.73 -18.04
C ASN A 168 -0.48 -7.66 -16.88
N GLY A 169 -0.26 -7.27 -15.62
CA GLY A 169 -0.63 -8.11 -14.47
C GLY A 169 0.13 -9.44 -14.41
N ALA A 170 1.40 -9.45 -14.87
CA ALA A 170 2.22 -10.67 -14.87
C ALA A 170 2.48 -11.27 -13.48
N TYR A 171 2.28 -10.47 -12.42
CA TYR A 171 2.47 -10.90 -11.04
C TYR A 171 1.28 -10.50 -10.18
N TYR A 172 1.09 -11.20 -9.07
CA TYR A 172 0.11 -10.85 -8.07
C TYR A 172 0.57 -11.21 -6.65
N PHE A 173 -0.13 -10.68 -5.66
CA PHE A 173 0.05 -11.05 -4.25
C PHE A 173 -1.29 -10.96 -3.50
N SER A 174 -1.39 -11.64 -2.36
CA SER A 174 -2.61 -11.64 -1.55
C SER A 174 -2.83 -10.29 -0.86
N ALA A 175 -4.06 -9.80 -0.90
CA ALA A 175 -4.47 -8.62 -0.16
C ALA A 175 -4.43 -8.83 1.37
N SER A 176 -4.84 -10.01 1.85
CA SER A 176 -4.78 -10.31 3.29
C SER A 176 -3.34 -10.32 3.79
N GLN A 177 -2.41 -10.90 3.02
CA GLN A 177 -0.99 -10.89 3.36
C GLN A 177 -0.47 -9.46 3.46
N ALA A 178 -0.76 -8.60 2.49
CA ALA A 178 -0.32 -7.20 2.54
C ALA A 178 -0.88 -6.43 3.74
N ALA A 179 -2.06 -6.82 4.25
CA ALA A 179 -2.69 -6.20 5.42
C ALA A 179 -2.15 -6.75 6.76
N GLU A 180 -1.86 -8.06 6.83
CA GLU A 180 -1.48 -8.76 8.06
C GLU A 180 0.04 -8.82 8.28
N GLU A 181 0.82 -8.89 7.21
CA GLU A 181 2.29 -8.99 7.22
C GLU A 181 2.91 -7.72 6.60
N PRO A 182 2.88 -6.56 7.29
CA PRO A 182 3.31 -5.28 6.72
C PRO A 182 4.81 -5.18 6.41
N ASP A 183 5.60 -6.19 6.82
CA ASP A 183 7.05 -6.19 6.76
C ASP A 183 7.62 -7.07 5.64
N GLU A 184 6.82 -8.01 5.13
CA GLU A 184 7.20 -8.92 4.05
C GLU A 184 6.07 -9.04 3.03
N LEU A 185 6.41 -8.88 1.75
CA LEU A 185 5.45 -9.01 0.67
C LEU A 185 5.96 -10.06 -0.33
N ARG A 186 5.16 -11.11 -0.54
CA ARG A 186 5.49 -12.20 -1.46
C ARG A 186 4.69 -12.06 -2.74
N MET A 187 5.37 -12.07 -3.87
CA MET A 187 4.76 -11.92 -5.19
C MET A 187 4.91 -13.19 -6.01
N TYR A 188 3.83 -13.58 -6.66
CA TYR A 188 3.69 -14.82 -7.41
C TYR A 188 3.50 -14.49 -8.88
N ALA A 189 3.96 -15.39 -9.76
CA ALA A 189 3.68 -15.27 -11.18
C ALA A 189 2.21 -15.61 -11.44
N VAL A 190 1.62 -15.03 -12.49
CA VAL A 190 0.23 -15.32 -12.89
C VAL A 190 -0.06 -16.82 -13.06
N ASP A 191 0.95 -17.61 -13.45
CA ASP A 191 0.82 -19.06 -13.65
C ASP A 191 0.89 -19.87 -12.34
N ASP A 192 1.27 -19.26 -11.21
CA ASP A 192 1.41 -19.93 -9.90
C ASP A 192 0.17 -19.74 -9.02
N HIS A 193 -0.98 -20.22 -9.49
CA HIS A 193 -2.29 -20.07 -8.81
C HIS A 193 -2.32 -20.57 -7.36
N HIS A 194 -1.41 -21.47 -6.99
CA HIS A 194 -1.32 -22.05 -5.65
C HIS A 194 -0.34 -21.33 -4.73
N MET A 195 0.27 -20.24 -5.20
CA MET A 195 1.17 -19.37 -4.41
C MET A 195 2.31 -20.15 -3.76
N GLN A 196 2.89 -21.13 -4.46
CA GLN A 196 3.90 -22.02 -3.88
C GLN A 196 5.32 -21.47 -3.97
N GLN A 197 5.63 -20.71 -5.03
CA GLN A 197 6.98 -20.25 -5.30
C GLN A 197 7.00 -18.75 -5.55
N PRO A 198 7.18 -17.93 -4.50
CA PRO A 198 7.27 -16.49 -4.68
C PRO A 198 8.45 -16.14 -5.60
N LYS A 199 8.17 -15.41 -6.66
CA LYS A 199 9.17 -14.90 -7.61
C LYS A 199 9.95 -13.74 -7.02
N PHE A 200 9.27 -12.92 -6.23
CA PHE A 200 9.86 -11.80 -5.52
C PHE A 200 9.41 -11.83 -4.06
N VAL A 201 10.33 -11.47 -3.19
CA VAL A 201 10.05 -11.18 -1.78
C VAL A 201 10.57 -9.79 -1.51
N TRP A 202 9.70 -8.90 -1.06
CA TRP A 202 10.06 -7.54 -0.70
C TRP A 202 9.97 -7.36 0.81
N HIS A 203 10.85 -6.55 1.37
CA HIS A 203 10.88 -6.28 2.81
C HIS A 203 10.75 -4.79 3.10
N ARG A 204 10.18 -4.42 4.25
CA ARG A 204 10.15 -3.05 4.74
C ARG A 204 11.29 -2.80 5.73
N ARG A 205 12.07 -1.73 5.54
CA ARG A 205 13.08 -1.33 6.54
C ARG A 205 12.40 -0.63 7.72
N GLY A 206 12.61 -1.14 8.93
CA GLY A 206 12.07 -0.56 10.17
C GLY A 206 11.50 -1.59 11.12
N CYS A 207 11.07 -2.74 10.60
CA CYS A 207 10.74 -3.90 11.40
C CYS A 207 11.81 -4.96 11.14
N SER A 208 13.02 -4.74 11.63
CA SER A 208 13.81 -5.93 11.97
C SER A 208 13.01 -6.61 13.08
N PRO A 209 12.40 -7.79 12.87
CA PRO A 209 11.88 -8.56 13.98
C PRO A 209 13.06 -8.71 14.91
N GLY A 210 12.97 -8.07 16.09
CA GLY A 210 14.12 -7.78 16.93
C GLY A 210 15.04 -8.98 16.96
N SER A 211 16.23 -8.81 16.39
CA SER A 211 17.39 -9.71 16.47
C SER A 211 17.11 -10.93 17.35
N SER A 212 16.46 -11.95 16.79
CA SER A 212 16.59 -13.30 17.32
C SER A 212 18.00 -13.66 16.91
N ALA A 213 18.92 -13.38 17.84
CA ALA A 213 20.30 -13.81 17.90
C ALA A 213 20.83 -14.24 16.53
N GLU A 214 21.61 -13.35 15.93
CA GLU A 214 22.95 -13.69 15.42
C GLU A 214 23.35 -15.11 15.82
N ALA A 215 22.93 -16.09 15.02
CA ALA A 215 23.58 -17.38 14.97
C ALA A 215 24.93 -17.02 14.38
N GLU A 216 25.89 -16.81 15.29
CA GLU A 216 27.29 -16.67 14.94
C GLU A 216 27.59 -17.68 13.82
N PRO A 217 28.14 -17.23 12.67
CA PRO A 217 28.70 -18.19 11.73
C PRO A 217 29.69 -19.04 12.54
N PRO A 218 29.62 -20.38 12.50
CA PRO A 218 30.51 -21.22 13.28
C PRO A 218 31.93 -20.78 12.98
N VAL A 219 32.62 -20.26 14.01
CA VAL A 219 34.01 -19.85 13.95
C VAL A 219 34.77 -21.00 13.31
N ALA A 220 35.20 -20.79 12.07
CA ALA A 220 35.92 -21.77 11.30
C ALA A 220 37.21 -22.08 12.07
N GLY A 221 37.27 -23.28 12.66
CA GLY A 221 38.49 -23.81 13.23
C GLY A 221 39.64 -23.76 12.20
N PRO A 222 40.90 -23.66 12.67
CA PRO A 222 42.06 -23.47 11.82
C PRO A 222 42.16 -24.57 10.76
N ARG A 223 42.12 -24.16 9.49
CA ARG A 223 42.39 -25.04 8.34
C ARG A 223 43.82 -25.58 8.41
N PRO A 224 44.05 -26.90 8.38
CA PRO A 224 45.40 -27.43 8.17
C PRO A 224 45.84 -27.14 6.73
N ALA A 225 46.96 -26.43 6.62
CA ALA A 225 47.67 -26.23 5.37
C ALA A 225 48.14 -27.57 4.80
N LYS A 226 47.75 -27.89 3.56
CA LYS A 226 48.43 -28.94 2.80
C LYS A 226 48.25 -28.77 1.29
N GLY A 227 49.38 -28.62 0.60
CA GLY A 227 49.61 -29.31 -0.66
C GLY A 227 49.39 -28.51 -1.94
N SER A 228 50.42 -27.79 -2.35
CA SER A 228 50.68 -27.35 -3.72
C SER A 228 51.03 -28.52 -4.65
N ALA A 229 50.41 -28.57 -5.83
CA ALA A 229 50.94 -28.99 -7.14
C ALA A 229 49.75 -28.91 -8.11
N GLY A 230 49.69 -28.01 -9.09
CA GLY A 230 50.62 -27.85 -10.20
C GLY A 230 50.00 -28.55 -11.42
N VAL A 231 49.72 -27.81 -12.49
CA VAL A 231 49.97 -28.11 -13.92
C VAL A 231 49.25 -27.08 -14.79
N ALA A 232 49.98 -26.65 -15.81
CA ALA A 232 49.78 -25.51 -16.68
C ALA A 232 48.82 -25.75 -17.86
N ALA A 233 48.49 -24.61 -18.50
CA ALA A 233 48.57 -24.36 -19.95
C ALA A 233 47.26 -24.12 -20.73
N SER A 234 47.31 -22.98 -21.44
CA SER A 234 46.78 -22.71 -22.79
C SER A 234 45.28 -22.48 -23.00
N SER A 235 44.89 -21.21 -23.22
CA SER A 235 44.79 -20.62 -24.57
C SER A 235 44.10 -19.24 -24.56
N PRO A 236 44.51 -18.27 -25.39
CA PRO A 236 43.80 -17.02 -25.60
C PRO A 236 42.83 -17.14 -26.79
N GLY A 237 41.53 -17.03 -26.51
CA GLY A 237 40.47 -16.97 -27.52
C GLY A 237 40.02 -15.54 -27.77
N THR A 238 40.53 -14.94 -28.84
CA THR A 238 40.10 -13.67 -29.42
C THR A 238 38.68 -13.79 -29.98
N CYS A 239 37.75 -12.93 -29.56
CA CYS A 239 36.44 -12.76 -30.21
C CYS A 239 36.34 -11.34 -30.78
N LEU A 240 36.38 -11.25 -32.10
CA LEU A 240 36.25 -10.06 -32.92
C LEU A 240 34.86 -9.42 -32.82
N ALA A 241 34.86 -8.09 -32.90
CA ALA A 241 33.71 -7.25 -33.14
C ALA A 241 33.15 -7.41 -34.57
N THR A 242 31.83 -7.51 -34.69
CA THR A 242 30.99 -6.96 -35.76
C THR A 242 29.65 -6.63 -35.07
N GLY A 243 29.05 -5.44 -35.14
CA GLY A 243 28.86 -4.61 -36.31
C GLY A 243 27.47 -4.90 -36.89
N LYS A 244 26.40 -4.34 -36.30
CA LYS A 244 25.13 -4.14 -37.02
C LYS A 244 24.34 -2.98 -36.43
N HIS A 245 24.57 -1.82 -37.05
CA HIS A 245 23.63 -0.72 -37.11
C HIS A 245 22.37 -1.18 -37.84
N SER A 246 21.21 -0.87 -37.28
CA SER A 246 19.98 -0.70 -38.05
C SER A 246 19.32 0.58 -37.56
N ASP A 247 19.59 1.65 -38.31
CA ASP A 247 18.72 2.80 -38.43
C ASP A 247 17.32 2.32 -38.85
N SER A 248 16.30 2.78 -38.13
CA SER A 248 14.94 2.81 -38.64
C SER A 248 14.26 4.08 -38.15
N THR A 249 14.37 5.10 -38.99
CA THR A 249 13.61 6.34 -38.92
C THR A 249 12.30 6.12 -39.68
N ALA A 250 11.15 6.32 -39.05
CA ALA A 250 9.99 7.01 -39.67
C ALA A 250 8.80 7.10 -38.70
N ALA A 251 8.30 8.33 -38.62
CA ALA A 251 7.12 8.81 -37.93
C ALA A 251 5.82 8.08 -38.32
N ALA A 252 4.90 7.96 -37.35
CA ALA A 252 3.48 8.13 -37.59
C ALA A 252 2.74 8.49 -36.29
N LEU A 253 2.15 9.68 -36.29
CA LEU A 253 1.11 10.16 -35.38
C LEU A 253 -0.05 9.17 -35.35
N ARG A 254 -0.37 8.58 -34.18
CA ARG A 254 -1.70 8.05 -33.86
C ARG A 254 -1.98 8.30 -32.38
N GLY A 255 -3.10 8.98 -32.11
CA GLY A 255 -3.54 9.36 -30.76
C GLY A 255 -3.84 8.17 -29.85
N PRO A 256 -3.99 8.40 -28.54
CA PRO A 256 -4.26 7.34 -27.59
C PRO A 256 -5.69 6.81 -27.80
N ALA A 257 -5.79 5.65 -28.42
CA ALA A 257 -6.95 4.80 -28.26
C ALA A 257 -6.99 4.36 -26.79
N LYS A 258 -8.08 4.71 -26.09
CA LYS A 258 -8.44 4.13 -24.79
C LYS A 258 -8.49 2.61 -24.95
N LYS A 259 -7.40 1.93 -24.64
CA LYS A 259 -7.35 0.48 -24.58
C LYS A 259 -8.00 0.10 -23.26
N ALA A 260 -9.19 -0.50 -23.33
CA ALA A 260 -9.86 -1.07 -22.17
C ALA A 260 -8.85 -1.92 -21.39
N ALA A 261 -8.84 -1.75 -20.07
CA ALA A 261 -8.08 -2.60 -19.17
C ALA A 261 -8.31 -4.07 -19.54
N PRO A 262 -7.29 -4.94 -19.43
CA PRO A 262 -7.50 -6.37 -19.61
C PRO A 262 -8.53 -6.81 -18.57
N THR A 263 -9.76 -7.06 -19.02
CA THR A 263 -10.69 -7.89 -18.27
C THR A 263 -9.93 -9.18 -18.00
N GLY A 264 -9.67 -9.47 -16.72
CA GLY A 264 -9.13 -10.75 -16.28
C GLY A 264 -9.91 -11.91 -16.91
N PRO A 265 -9.34 -13.12 -16.93
CA PRO A 265 -9.93 -14.27 -17.62
C PRO A 265 -11.38 -14.47 -17.17
N LYS A 266 -12.32 -14.05 -18.04
CA LYS A 266 -13.72 -14.40 -17.93
C LYS A 266 -13.82 -15.85 -18.37
N ASN A 267 -14.40 -16.69 -17.50
CA ASN A 267 -14.74 -18.11 -17.67
C ASN A 267 -13.74 -19.12 -17.10
N LEU A 268 -13.97 -19.49 -15.84
CA LEU A 268 -13.71 -20.84 -15.31
C LEU A 268 -14.89 -21.34 -14.45
N ALA A 269 -16.13 -20.92 -14.74
CA ALA A 269 -17.34 -21.34 -14.02
C ALA A 269 -18.25 -22.30 -14.83
N GLU A 270 -17.75 -22.97 -15.88
CA GLU A 270 -18.57 -23.88 -16.70
C GLU A 270 -17.91 -25.26 -16.92
N VAL A 271 -17.28 -25.83 -15.90
CA VAL A 271 -16.95 -27.28 -15.85
C VAL A 271 -17.09 -27.79 -14.40
N ALA A 272 -18.30 -27.82 -13.85
CA ALA A 272 -18.59 -28.52 -12.59
C ALA A 272 -20.06 -28.96 -12.48
N LEU A 273 -20.67 -29.41 -13.58
CA LEU A 273 -22.02 -29.96 -13.55
C LEU A 273 -22.17 -31.12 -14.55
N ALA A 274 -21.35 -32.16 -14.39
CA ALA A 274 -21.50 -33.40 -15.14
C ALA A 274 -20.85 -34.61 -14.45
N GLU A 275 -21.03 -34.81 -13.15
CA GLU A 275 -20.84 -36.14 -12.50
C GLU A 275 -21.78 -36.27 -11.30
N ALA A 276 -23.07 -36.44 -11.58
CA ALA A 276 -24.05 -36.94 -10.61
C ALA A 276 -25.23 -37.57 -11.37
N GLU A 277 -24.97 -38.58 -12.19
CA GLU A 277 -25.93 -39.62 -12.57
C GLU A 277 -25.19 -40.70 -13.40
N ALA A 278 -24.57 -41.64 -12.69
CA ALA A 278 -24.21 -42.98 -13.17
C ALA A 278 -24.08 -43.93 -11.96
#